data_AF-A0A351FED0-F1
#
_entry.id   AF-A0A351FED0-F1
#
_cell.length_a   1.000
_cell.length_b   1.000
_cell.length_c   1.000
_cell.angle_alpha   90.00
_cell.angle_beta   90.00
_cell.angle_gamma   90.00
#
_symmetry.space_group_name_H-M   'P 1'
#
loop_
_entity.id
_entity.type
_entity.pdbx_description
1 polymer ?
#
loop_
_entity_poly.entity_id
_entity_poly.type
_entity_poly.pdbx_seq_one_letter_code
_entity_poly.pdbx_strand_id
1 'polypeptide(L)'
;MNSFVSKMSLVSVVFCLLGCNESKMELADFTSDGCSLFINGTFANPDLWEDCCTLHDMAYWRGGTEEERKQADLAFRSCVEKKTGNSELAEVMYQAVRTGGEPYFPTWYRWGYGWPVGRGYRAISPEEEKMVEQKLRKFRQGK
;
A
#
# COMPACT_ATOMS: atom_id res chain seq x y z
N MET A 1 -15.86 42.71 -63.16
CA MET A 1 -15.93 41.27 -63.50
C MET A 1 -14.79 40.59 -62.77
N ASN A 2 -15.13 39.83 -61.71
CA ASN A 2 -14.44 38.72 -61.04
C ASN A 2 -12.90 38.77 -60.88
N SER A 3 -12.40 38.91 -59.65
CA SER A 3 -12.03 37.81 -58.74
C SER A 3 -10.60 37.32 -59.06
N PHE A 4 -9.62 37.30 -58.14
CA PHE A 4 -9.62 36.39 -57.01
C PHE A 4 -8.53 36.85 -56.02
N VAL A 5 -8.93 37.33 -54.85
CA VAL A 5 -8.04 37.57 -53.72
C VAL A 5 -7.79 36.22 -53.06
N SER A 6 -6.65 35.58 -53.30
CA SER A 6 -6.23 34.43 -52.49
C SER A 6 -5.44 34.95 -51.29
N LYS A 7 -6.17 35.30 -50.23
CA LYS A 7 -5.60 35.45 -48.89
C LYS A 7 -5.20 34.06 -48.43
N MET A 8 -3.91 33.76 -48.49
CA MET A 8 -3.33 32.59 -47.86
C MET A 8 -3.39 32.82 -46.35
N SER A 9 -4.55 32.48 -45.77
CA SER A 9 -4.78 32.55 -44.32
C SER A 9 -3.88 31.50 -43.69
N LEU A 10 -2.82 31.95 -43.01
CA LEU A 10 -2.06 31.16 -42.07
C LEU A 10 -3.03 30.69 -40.98
N VAL A 11 -3.62 29.52 -41.17
CA VAL A 11 -4.33 28.81 -40.12
C VAL A 11 -3.26 28.36 -39.13
N SER A 12 -3.02 29.17 -38.11
CA SER A 12 -2.30 28.74 -36.91
C SER A 12 -3.06 27.54 -36.34
N VAL A 13 -2.55 26.34 -36.61
CA VAL A 13 -2.92 25.12 -35.91
C VAL A 13 -2.47 25.32 -34.47
N VAL A 14 -3.34 25.89 -33.64
CA VAL A 14 -3.19 25.91 -32.19
C VAL A 14 -3.31 24.45 -31.76
N PHE A 15 -2.16 23.78 -31.68
CA PHE A 15 -2.02 22.46 -31.12
C PHE A 15 -2.41 22.58 -29.65
N CYS A 16 -3.68 22.30 -29.37
CA CYS A 16 -4.23 22.30 -28.03
C CYS A 16 -3.55 21.13 -27.30
N LEU A 17 -2.41 21.42 -26.67
CA LEU A 17 -1.78 20.57 -25.66
C LEU A 17 -2.72 20.55 -24.46
N LEU A 18 -3.83 19.83 -24.59
CA LEU A 18 -4.59 19.35 -23.45
C LEU A 18 -3.67 18.35 -22.75
N GLY A 19 -2.82 18.88 -21.87
CA GLY A 19 -2.01 18.08 -20.97
C GLY A 19 -2.94 17.13 -20.24
N CYS A 20 -2.76 15.83 -20.45
CA CYS A 20 -3.33 14.84 -19.59
C CYS A 20 -2.85 15.17 -18.17
N ASN A 21 -3.75 15.65 -17.33
CA ASN A 21 -3.49 15.72 -15.90
C ASN A 21 -3.44 14.25 -15.45
N GLU A 22 -2.27 13.63 -15.45
CA GLU A 22 -2.06 12.34 -14.81
C GLU A 22 -2.44 12.54 -13.34
N SER A 23 -3.65 12.14 -12.96
CA SER A 23 -3.97 11.95 -11.56
C SER A 23 -3.11 10.78 -11.11
N LYS A 24 -1.88 11.07 -10.68
CA LYS A 24 -1.05 10.11 -9.97
C LYS A 24 -1.91 9.57 -8.85
N MET A 25 -2.35 8.33 -8.98
CA MET A 25 -3.09 7.66 -7.93
C MET A 25 -2.16 7.59 -6.71
N GLU A 26 -2.37 8.50 -5.75
CA GLU A 26 -1.43 8.73 -4.65
C GLU A 26 -1.57 7.69 -3.54
N LEU A 27 -0.45 7.43 -2.87
CA LEU A 27 -0.38 6.65 -1.64
C LEU A 27 -1.23 7.33 -0.54
N ALA A 28 -2.20 6.62 0.02
CA ALA A 28 -3.01 7.10 1.14
C ALA A 28 -2.16 7.27 2.41
N ASP A 29 -2.62 8.10 3.36
CA ASP A 29 -1.99 8.16 4.69
C ASP A 29 -2.04 6.79 5.38
N PHE A 30 -1.01 6.47 6.19
CA PHE A 30 -0.95 5.18 6.87
C PHE A 30 -2.00 5.08 7.97
N THR A 31 -2.69 3.93 8.00
CA THR A 31 -3.62 3.54 9.05
C THR A 31 -3.39 2.08 9.40
N SER A 32 -3.62 1.71 10.66
CA SER A 32 -3.62 0.31 11.12
C SER A 32 -4.90 0.08 11.91
N ASP A 33 -5.50 -1.09 11.73
CA ASP A 33 -6.68 -1.54 12.49
C ASP A 33 -6.32 -2.63 13.52
N GLY A 34 -5.03 -2.79 13.83
CA GLY A 34 -4.53 -3.87 14.67
C GLY A 34 -4.42 -5.16 13.86
N CYS A 35 -4.95 -6.26 14.38
CA CYS A 35 -4.85 -7.56 13.69
C CYS A 35 -6.02 -7.83 12.72
N SER A 36 -6.66 -6.77 12.20
CA SER A 36 -7.81 -6.75 11.27
C SER A 36 -8.95 -7.72 11.63
N LEU A 37 -8.85 -8.99 11.22
CA LEU A 37 -9.84 -10.04 11.43
C LEU A 37 -9.49 -10.99 12.59
N PHE A 38 -8.37 -10.75 13.27
CA PHE A 38 -7.89 -11.51 14.40
C PHE A 38 -7.89 -10.65 15.66
N ILE A 39 -7.97 -11.27 16.83
CA ILE A 39 -7.87 -10.55 18.12
C ILE A 39 -6.44 -10.05 18.32
N ASN A 40 -6.26 -8.92 19.01
CA ASN A 40 -4.95 -8.28 19.25
C ASN A 40 -4.09 -8.99 20.30
N GLY A 41 -4.69 -9.92 21.04
CA GLY A 41 -4.07 -10.55 22.19
C GLY A 41 -4.99 -11.58 22.85
N THR A 42 -4.64 -11.95 24.07
CA THR A 42 -5.42 -12.89 24.89
C THR A 42 -6.38 -12.14 25.81
N PHE A 43 -7.32 -12.83 26.45
CA PHE A 43 -8.16 -12.22 27.49
C PHE A 43 -7.36 -11.62 28.65
N ALA A 44 -6.20 -12.20 28.98
CA ALA A 44 -5.34 -11.69 30.06
C ALA A 44 -4.46 -10.51 29.61
N ASN A 45 -4.03 -10.52 28.34
CA ASN A 45 -3.19 -9.50 27.73
C ASN A 45 -3.80 -9.10 26.37
N PRO A 46 -4.74 -8.15 26.34
CA PRO A 46 -5.56 -7.84 25.15
C PRO A 46 -4.79 -7.38 23.92
N ASP A 47 -3.59 -6.81 24.12
CA ASP A 47 -2.78 -6.23 23.04
C ASP A 47 -1.42 -6.94 22.87
N LEU A 48 -1.34 -8.20 23.33
CA LEU A 48 -0.09 -8.96 23.43
C LEU A 48 0.76 -8.99 22.14
N TRP A 49 0.12 -8.98 20.97
CA TRP A 49 0.79 -9.01 19.67
C TRP A 49 0.29 -7.93 18.70
N GLU A 50 -0.44 -6.92 19.20
CA GLU A 50 -0.94 -5.82 18.37
C GLU A 50 0.20 -5.07 17.67
N ASP A 51 1.35 -4.94 18.32
CA ASP A 51 2.53 -4.29 17.75
C ASP A 51 3.12 -5.08 16.58
N CYS A 52 3.05 -6.42 16.63
CA CYS A 52 3.41 -7.27 15.49
C CYS A 52 2.48 -7.01 14.30
N CYS A 53 1.18 -6.88 14.54
CA CYS A 53 0.20 -6.57 13.50
C CYS A 53 0.39 -5.16 12.94
N THR A 54 0.65 -4.16 13.80
CA THR A 54 0.93 -2.78 13.36
C THR A 54 2.17 -2.72 12.45
N LEU A 55 3.24 -3.47 12.78
CA LEU A 55 4.44 -3.53 11.94
C LEU A 55 4.17 -4.23 10.60
N HIS A 56 3.34 -5.27 10.61
CA HIS A 56 2.91 -5.98 9.41
C HIS A 56 2.06 -5.09 8.50
N ASP A 57 1.11 -4.36 9.08
CA ASP A 57 0.28 -3.35 8.40
C ASP A 57 1.14 -2.29 7.71
N MET A 58 2.22 -1.81 8.34
CA MET A 58 3.13 -0.84 7.70
C MET A 58 3.74 -1.40 6.41
N ALA A 59 4.12 -2.69 6.40
CA ALA A 59 4.64 -3.35 5.22
C ALA A 59 3.52 -3.58 4.17
N TYR A 60 2.34 -4.00 4.61
CA TYR A 60 1.19 -4.25 3.76
C TYR A 60 0.63 -2.98 3.13
N TRP A 61 0.59 -1.87 3.87
CA TRP A 61 0.25 -0.56 3.35
C TRP A 61 1.25 -0.11 2.29
N ARG A 62 2.55 -0.25 2.57
CA ARG A 62 3.65 0.06 1.65
C ARG A 62 3.53 -0.74 0.35
N GLY A 63 3.23 -2.03 0.44
CA GLY A 63 3.27 -2.94 -0.70
C GLY A 63 4.70 -3.19 -1.20
N GLY A 64 4.81 -3.66 -2.44
CA GLY A 64 6.08 -4.07 -3.04
C GLY A 64 5.95 -5.38 -3.83
N THR A 65 7.08 -6.03 -4.05
CA THR A 65 7.18 -7.34 -4.71
C THR A 65 6.59 -8.48 -3.87
N GLU A 66 6.37 -9.62 -4.51
CA GLU A 66 5.88 -10.82 -3.82
C GLU A 66 6.88 -11.34 -2.79
N GLU A 67 8.19 -11.23 -3.06
CA GLU A 67 9.22 -11.62 -2.11
C GLU A 67 9.24 -10.67 -0.89
N GLU A 68 9.10 -9.35 -1.09
CA GLU A 68 8.97 -8.41 0.03
C GLU A 68 7.75 -8.75 0.91
N ARG A 69 6.63 -9.16 0.30
CA ARG A 69 5.47 -9.64 1.07
C ARG A 69 5.81 -10.88 1.89
N LYS A 70 6.44 -11.87 1.27
CA LYS A 70 6.85 -13.10 1.97
C LYS A 70 7.77 -12.78 3.17
N GLN A 71 8.70 -11.84 3.01
CA GLN A 71 9.57 -11.40 4.09
C GLN A 71 8.79 -10.68 5.20
N ALA A 72 7.83 -9.83 4.85
CA ALA A 72 6.94 -9.19 5.83
C ALA A 72 6.13 -10.23 6.63
N ASP A 73 5.60 -11.25 5.96
CA ASP A 73 4.82 -12.32 6.59
C ASP A 73 5.69 -13.20 7.51
N LEU A 74 6.93 -13.50 7.11
CA LEU A 74 7.89 -14.23 7.96
C LEU A 74 8.34 -13.41 9.18
N ALA A 75 8.52 -12.10 9.01
CA ALA A 75 8.82 -11.20 10.13
C ALA A 75 7.65 -11.12 11.12
N PHE A 76 6.42 -11.08 10.62
CA PHE A 76 5.21 -11.15 11.43
C PHE A 76 5.13 -12.45 12.23
N ARG A 77 5.31 -13.61 11.58
CA ARG A 77 5.39 -14.92 12.25
C ARG A 77 6.39 -14.90 13.40
N SER A 78 7.62 -14.45 13.12
CA SER A 78 8.70 -14.42 14.10
C SER A 78 8.39 -13.49 15.28
N CYS A 79 7.73 -12.36 15.02
CA CYS A 79 7.29 -11.43 16.07
C CYS A 79 6.24 -12.07 16.99
N VAL A 80 5.20 -12.68 16.41
CA VAL A 80 4.15 -13.36 17.18
C VAL A 80 4.72 -14.49 18.04
N GLU A 81 5.59 -15.33 17.47
CA GLU A 81 6.25 -16.42 18.21
C GLU A 81 7.06 -15.87 19.38
N LYS A 82 7.83 -14.80 19.18
CA LYS A 82 8.61 -14.15 20.24
C LYS A 82 7.74 -13.57 21.36
N LYS A 83 6.58 -13.00 21.04
CA LYS A 83 5.66 -12.39 22.01
C LYS A 83 4.90 -13.42 22.84
N THR A 84 4.58 -14.56 22.23
CA THR A 84 3.65 -15.54 22.81
C THR A 84 4.34 -16.80 23.30
N GLY A 85 5.54 -17.11 22.80
CA GLY A 85 6.19 -18.42 22.96
C GLY A 85 5.46 -19.56 22.24
N ASN A 86 4.47 -19.26 21.39
CA ASN A 86 3.61 -20.23 20.74
C ASN A 86 3.87 -20.27 19.23
N SER A 87 4.67 -21.25 18.80
CA SER A 87 5.04 -21.44 17.40
C SER A 87 3.88 -21.91 16.52
N GLU A 88 2.92 -22.65 17.08
CA GLU A 88 1.73 -23.11 16.35
C GLU A 88 0.79 -21.94 16.02
N LEU A 89 0.52 -21.08 16.99
CA LEU A 89 -0.24 -19.85 16.76
C LEU A 89 0.43 -18.96 15.70
N ALA A 90 1.75 -18.76 15.83
CA ALA A 90 2.51 -17.96 14.88
C ALA A 90 2.43 -18.53 13.45
N GLU A 91 2.51 -19.86 13.29
CA GLU A 91 2.37 -20.52 12.00
C GLU A 91 0.95 -20.40 11.43
N VAL A 92 -0.08 -20.57 12.25
CA VAL A 92 -1.48 -20.38 11.81
C VAL A 92 -1.71 -18.95 11.31
N MET A 93 -1.22 -17.96 12.07
CA MET A 93 -1.34 -16.55 11.68
C MET A 93 -0.54 -16.24 10.40
N TYR A 94 0.65 -16.83 10.24
CA TYR A 94 1.42 -16.75 9.00
C TYR A 94 0.65 -17.28 7.79
N GLN A 95 0.10 -18.50 7.87
CA GLN A 95 -0.66 -19.09 6.77
C GLN A 95 -1.93 -18.29 6.45
N ALA A 96 -2.58 -17.72 7.47
CA ALA A 96 -3.74 -16.85 7.30
C ALA A 96 -3.38 -15.59 6.49
N VAL A 97 -2.30 -14.87 6.86
CA VAL A 97 -1.88 -13.66 6.11
C VAL A 97 -1.34 -13.97 4.73
N ARG A 98 -0.67 -15.13 4.53
CA ARG A 98 -0.23 -15.61 3.20
C ARG A 98 -1.40 -15.80 2.25
N THR A 99 -2.48 -16.40 2.74
CA THR A 99 -3.65 -16.75 1.92
C THR A 99 -4.60 -15.56 1.74
N GLY A 100 -4.88 -14.81 2.81
CA GLY A 100 -5.89 -13.73 2.79
C GLY A 100 -5.37 -12.37 2.33
N GLY A 101 -4.06 -12.14 2.43
CA GLY A 101 -3.45 -10.81 2.20
C GLY A 101 -3.11 -10.47 0.76
N GLU A 102 -3.62 -11.19 -0.24
CA GLU A 102 -3.25 -10.99 -1.64
C GLU A 102 -3.72 -9.64 -2.21
N PRO A 103 -2.96 -9.03 -3.15
CA PRO A 103 -3.26 -7.68 -3.63
C PRO A 103 -4.47 -7.59 -4.57
N TYR A 104 -5.07 -8.73 -4.95
CA TYR A 104 -6.09 -8.80 -6.00
C TYR A 104 -7.51 -8.59 -5.48
N PHE A 105 -7.77 -8.88 -4.21
CA PHE A 105 -9.08 -8.68 -3.61
C PHE A 105 -9.18 -7.27 -3.01
N PRO A 106 -10.36 -6.62 -3.09
CA PRO A 106 -10.54 -5.26 -2.57
C PRO A 106 -10.73 -5.25 -1.04
N THR A 107 -9.90 -5.98 -0.31
CA THR A 107 -9.87 -5.95 1.16
C THR A 107 -9.04 -4.76 1.65
N TRP A 108 -9.41 -4.20 2.80
CA TRP A 108 -8.70 -3.06 3.38
C TRP A 108 -7.35 -3.43 3.99
N TYR A 109 -7.09 -4.73 4.18
CA TYR A 109 -5.84 -5.32 4.67
C TYR A 109 -5.03 -6.03 3.57
N ARG A 110 -5.33 -5.80 2.28
CA ARG A 110 -4.57 -6.44 1.18
C ARG A 110 -3.12 -5.94 1.13
N TRP A 111 -2.24 -6.72 0.52
CA TRP A 111 -0.92 -6.21 0.11
C TRP A 111 -1.05 -5.00 -0.81
N GLY A 112 -0.38 -3.92 -0.45
CA GLY A 112 -0.49 -2.62 -1.10
C GLY A 112 -1.78 -1.85 -0.79
N TYR A 113 -2.42 -2.05 0.35
CA TYR A 113 -3.70 -1.38 0.65
C TYR A 113 -3.62 0.15 0.71
N GLY A 114 -2.43 0.72 0.91
CA GLY A 114 -2.19 2.17 0.81
C GLY A 114 -2.37 2.72 -0.60
N TRP A 115 -2.37 1.87 -1.62
CA TRP A 115 -2.49 2.25 -3.01
C TRP A 115 -3.86 1.86 -3.57
N PRO A 116 -4.33 2.48 -4.66
CA PRO A 116 -5.55 2.03 -5.31
C PRO A 116 -5.50 0.55 -5.73
N VAL A 117 -6.67 -0.09 -5.73
CA VAL A 117 -6.82 -1.50 -6.10
C VAL A 117 -6.26 -1.73 -7.50
N GLY A 118 -5.56 -2.86 -7.69
CA GLY A 118 -4.88 -3.20 -8.95
C GLY A 118 -3.38 -2.88 -8.99
N ARG A 119 -2.79 -2.38 -7.90
CA ARG A 119 -1.32 -2.21 -7.81
C ARG A 119 -0.55 -3.53 -7.99
N GLY A 120 -1.06 -4.62 -7.41
CA GLY A 120 -0.39 -5.93 -7.46
C GLY A 120 0.96 -5.94 -6.72
N TYR A 121 1.89 -6.77 -7.21
CA TYR A 121 3.24 -6.91 -6.65
C TYR A 121 4.27 -5.95 -7.27
N ARG A 122 3.86 -4.71 -7.53
CA ARG A 122 4.76 -3.70 -8.13
C ARG A 122 5.80 -3.24 -7.13
N ALA A 123 7.07 -3.36 -7.50
CA ALA A 123 8.19 -2.81 -6.74
C ALA A 123 8.00 -1.31 -6.46
N ILE A 124 8.45 -0.87 -5.28
CA ILE A 124 8.39 0.54 -4.87
C ILE A 124 9.54 1.29 -5.52
N SER A 125 9.23 2.41 -6.19
CA SER A 125 10.26 3.28 -6.77
C SER A 125 10.98 4.11 -5.69
N PRO A 126 12.17 4.67 -5.95
CA PRO A 126 12.84 5.57 -5.01
C PRO A 126 12.00 6.80 -4.61
N GLU A 127 11.17 7.32 -5.52
CA GLU A 127 10.25 8.43 -5.26
C GLU A 127 9.09 7.98 -4.36
N GLU A 128 8.55 6.78 -4.63
CA GLU A 128 7.51 6.18 -3.79
C GLU A 128 8.01 5.86 -2.39
N GLU A 129 9.25 5.40 -2.24
CA GLU A 129 9.86 5.13 -0.93
C GLU A 129 9.95 6.43 -0.09
N LYS A 130 10.31 7.56 -0.72
CA LYS A 130 10.29 8.86 -0.02
C LYS A 130 8.89 9.24 0.47
N MET A 131 7.84 8.94 -0.31
CA MET A 131 6.45 9.18 0.12
C MET A 131 6.06 8.27 1.29
N VAL A 132 6.45 6.99 1.23
CA VAL A 132 6.26 6.00 2.30
C VAL A 132 6.91 6.51 3.60
N GLU A 133 8.19 6.86 3.55
CA GLU A 133 8.94 7.38 4.71
C GLU A 133 8.28 8.63 5.32
N GLN A 134 7.88 9.58 4.48
CA GLN A 134 7.25 10.82 4.93
C GLN A 134 5.91 10.56 5.65
N LYS A 135 5.07 9.68 5.10
CA LYS A 135 3.77 9.35 5.68
C LYS A 135 3.89 8.54 6.97
N LEU A 136 4.83 7.58 7.03
CA LEU A 136 5.13 6.86 8.27
C LEU A 136 5.72 7.77 9.35
N ARG A 137 6.56 8.74 8.98
CA ARG A 137 7.06 9.76 9.92
C ARG A 137 5.92 10.61 10.46
N LYS A 138 5.01 11.09 9.61
CA LYS A 138 3.82 11.85 10.01
C LYS A 138 2.96 11.06 10.99
N PHE A 139 2.70 9.78 10.69
CA PHE A 139 1.94 8.90 11.59
C PHE A 139 2.59 8.75 12.97
N ARG A 140 3.92 8.54 13.01
CA ARG A 140 4.67 8.40 14.28
C ARG A 140 4.70 9.68 15.11
N GLN A 141 4.58 10.85 14.48
CA GLN A 141 4.55 12.14 15.17
C GLN A 141 3.14 12.54 15.64
N GLY A 142 2.10 11.93 15.06
CA GLY A 142 0.71 12.15 15.43
C GLY A 142 0.13 11.12 16.40
N LYS A 143 0.89 10.07 16.72
CA LYS A 143 0.66 9.18 17.87
C LYS A 143 1.29 9.79 19.12
#